data_AF-A0A4Z0YHF6-F1
#
_entry.id   AF-A0A4Z0YHF6-F1
#
_cell.length_a   1.000
_cell.length_b   1.000
_cell.length_c   1.000
_cell.angle_alpha   90.00
_cell.angle_beta   90.00
_cell.angle_gamma   90.00
#
_symmetry.space_group_name_H-M   'P 1'
#
loop_
_entity.id
_entity.type
_entity.pdbx_description
1 polymer ?
#
loop_
_entity_poly.entity_id
_entity_poly.type
_entity_poly.pdbx_seq_one_letter_code
_entity_poly.pdbx_strand_id
1 'polypeptide(L)'
;MMASRIYTNPVIPNAELPDLDLLTLLFDSEHTRCRDELKVIHVDAADPGNHITKSQLRELTERFAHGIRTLYGIGAQGPNEDVVTTITYGQVLAPAIYFGTIAAGGVSSAASPSSTVPELIRQVETTRSQLIICVKEHKDVACEAAKTCGIPLDCVVVAQSAPKWSLGSVEGSKETISPQRLKWERIIDAKKLDESLITILWFSGTTGLPKGVMISHRNLVAETYITVLTMRHWVAAETAKGNAVKLPEYRALAHLPISHIAGLFGCMIAPFYNNGTVFWMQQYKWEKFLLNMKRHEITMLFTMPTVYLRISKTPEAAEAVRSVYS
;
A
#
# COMPACT_ATOMS: atom_id res chain seq x y z
N MET A 1 -1.12 24.34 -37.51
CA MET A 1 -1.05 23.57 -36.25
C MET A 1 -0.04 24.27 -35.34
N MET A 2 -0.43 24.70 -34.14
CA MET A 2 0.57 25.09 -33.14
C MET A 2 1.31 23.82 -32.71
N ALA A 3 2.64 23.81 -32.80
CA ALA A 3 3.45 22.72 -32.26
C ALA A 3 3.14 22.58 -30.75
N SER A 4 2.92 21.36 -30.29
CA SER A 4 2.72 21.08 -28.88
C SER A 4 3.97 21.50 -28.09
N ARG A 5 3.80 22.36 -27.09
CA ARG A 5 4.87 22.68 -26.13
C ARG A 5 5.02 21.51 -25.16
N ILE A 6 6.16 20.82 -25.20
CA ILE A 6 6.52 19.76 -24.26
C ILE A 6 7.35 20.40 -23.13
N TYR A 7 6.92 20.21 -21.89
CA TYR A 7 7.66 20.64 -20.70
C TYR A 7 8.39 19.44 -20.10
N THR A 8 9.68 19.59 -19.83
CA THR A 8 10.53 18.57 -19.20
C THR A 8 11.08 19.08 -17.88
N ASN A 9 11.45 18.17 -16.98
CA ASN A 9 12.13 18.54 -15.74
C ASN A 9 13.50 19.15 -16.09
N PRO A 10 13.81 20.39 -15.66
CA PRO A 10 15.04 21.07 -16.06
C PRO A 10 16.30 20.51 -15.37
N VAL A 11 16.13 19.80 -14.25
CA VAL A 11 17.23 19.23 -13.45
C VAL A 11 17.49 17.78 -13.85
N ILE A 12 16.44 17.01 -14.09
CA ILE A 12 16.51 15.57 -14.39
C ILE A 12 15.58 15.27 -15.57
N PRO A 13 15.96 15.65 -16.80
CA PRO A 13 15.09 15.50 -17.97
C PRO A 13 14.87 14.05 -18.36
N ASN A 14 15.84 13.17 -18.08
CA ASN A 14 15.77 11.73 -18.28
C ASN A 14 16.22 11.05 -16.99
N ALA A 15 15.32 10.28 -16.36
CA ALA A 15 15.64 9.47 -15.19
C ALA A 15 15.80 8.02 -15.62
N GLU A 16 16.96 7.44 -15.39
CA GLU A 16 17.16 6.00 -15.53
C GLU A 16 16.49 5.30 -14.34
N LEU A 17 15.49 4.49 -14.64
CA LEU A 17 14.75 3.72 -13.66
C LEU A 17 15.45 2.39 -13.39
N PRO A 18 15.48 1.90 -12.15
CA PRO A 18 15.99 0.57 -11.89
C PRO A 18 15.07 -0.48 -12.51
N ASP A 19 15.66 -1.45 -13.22
CA ASP A 19 14.96 -2.63 -13.74
C ASP A 19 14.81 -3.66 -12.62
N LEU A 20 13.95 -3.36 -11.65
CA LEU A 20 13.62 -4.21 -10.51
C LEU A 20 12.11 -4.27 -10.32
N ASP A 21 11.58 -5.41 -9.90
CA ASP A 21 10.21 -5.50 -9.41
C ASP A 21 10.03 -4.71 -8.10
N LEU A 22 8.78 -4.37 -7.79
CA LEU A 22 8.42 -3.54 -6.63
C LEU A 22 8.90 -4.16 -5.30
N LEU A 23 8.76 -5.48 -5.14
CA LEU A 23 9.13 -6.13 -3.88
C LEU A 23 10.64 -6.12 -3.72
N THR A 24 11.38 -6.50 -4.76
CA THR A 24 12.85 -6.42 -4.77
C THR A 24 13.33 -4.98 -4.54
N LEU A 25 12.69 -3.97 -5.14
CA LEU A 25 13.00 -2.56 -4.90
C LEU A 25 12.92 -2.21 -3.40
N LEU A 26 11.84 -2.60 -2.73
CA LEU A 26 11.58 -2.23 -1.34
C LEU A 26 12.41 -3.03 -0.34
N PHE A 27 12.52 -4.34 -0.56
CA PHE A 27 13.07 -5.28 0.40
C PHE A 27 14.58 -5.48 0.25
N ASP A 28 15.10 -5.53 -0.98
CA ASP A 28 16.43 -6.07 -1.28
C ASP A 28 17.34 -5.10 -2.03
N SER A 29 16.80 -4.06 -2.66
CA SER A 29 17.58 -3.20 -3.54
C SER A 29 18.50 -2.24 -2.81
N GLU A 30 19.50 -1.75 -3.54
CA GLU A 30 20.32 -0.65 -3.05
C GLU A 30 19.65 0.72 -3.06
N HIS A 31 18.50 0.82 -3.71
CA HIS A 31 17.79 2.07 -3.86
C HIS A 31 16.88 2.36 -2.68
N THR A 32 16.41 1.36 -1.94
CA THR A 32 15.66 1.59 -0.70
C THR A 32 16.58 2.17 0.39
N ARG A 33 16.03 3.04 1.24
CA ARG A 33 16.72 3.50 2.46
C ARG A 33 16.47 2.58 3.65
N CYS A 34 15.46 1.71 3.58
CA CYS A 34 15.08 0.80 4.66
C CYS A 34 15.96 -0.46 4.65
N ARG A 35 17.15 -0.33 5.24
CA ARG A 35 18.16 -1.40 5.26
C ARG A 35 18.13 -2.26 6.50
N ASP A 36 17.75 -1.68 7.63
CA ASP A 36 17.67 -2.39 8.89
C ASP A 36 16.47 -3.35 8.89
N GLU A 37 16.73 -4.64 9.04
CA GLU A 37 15.72 -5.70 9.12
C GLU A 37 14.85 -5.61 10.38
N LEU A 38 15.32 -4.91 11.42
CA LEU A 38 14.57 -4.65 12.65
C LEU A 38 13.84 -3.30 12.63
N LYS A 39 13.95 -2.52 11.55
CA LYS A 39 13.20 -1.26 11.43
C LYS A 39 11.72 -1.53 11.55
N VAL A 40 11.06 -0.85 12.48
CA VAL A 40 9.59 -0.83 12.60
C VAL A 40 9.00 0.02 11.48
N ILE A 41 8.23 -0.58 10.58
CA ILE A 41 7.67 0.08 9.39
C ILE A 41 6.18 0.39 9.59
N HIS A 42 5.41 -0.51 10.21
CA HIS A 42 3.97 -0.34 10.40
C HIS A 42 3.60 -0.52 11.86
N VAL A 43 2.80 0.40 12.40
CA VAL A 43 2.45 0.48 13.82
C VAL A 43 0.96 0.79 13.93
N ASP A 44 0.23 0.16 14.85
CA ASP A 44 -1.11 0.62 15.23
C ASP A 44 -0.98 1.93 16.01
N ALA A 45 -1.60 3.00 15.53
CA ALA A 45 -1.46 4.32 16.13
C ALA A 45 -1.99 4.38 17.58
N ALA A 46 -2.97 3.54 17.93
CA ALA A 46 -3.52 3.46 19.28
C ALA A 46 -2.65 2.59 20.20
N ASP A 47 -2.12 1.49 19.67
CA ASP A 47 -1.31 0.50 20.39
C ASP A 47 0.06 0.25 19.72
N PRO A 48 1.12 1.00 20.10
CA PRO A 48 2.45 0.81 19.54
C PRO A 48 3.07 -0.58 19.78
N GLY A 49 2.53 -1.39 20.71
CA GLY A 49 2.94 -2.78 20.89
C GLY A 49 2.56 -3.66 19.69
N ASN A 50 1.51 -3.28 18.97
CA ASN A 50 1.10 -3.91 17.72
C ASN A 50 1.83 -3.26 16.53
N HIS A 51 2.97 -3.83 16.17
CA HIS A 51 3.80 -3.30 15.08
C HIS A 51 4.48 -4.41 14.27
N ILE A 52 4.91 -4.05 13.06
CA ILE A 52 5.59 -4.93 12.11
C ILE A 52 6.93 -4.30 11.74
N THR A 53 8.00 -5.06 11.97
CA THR A 53 9.36 -4.76 11.47
C THR A 53 9.53 -5.19 10.01
N LYS A 54 10.58 -4.71 9.34
CA LYS A 54 10.90 -5.10 7.96
C LYS A 54 10.98 -6.62 7.77
N SER A 55 11.71 -7.31 8.65
CA SER A 55 11.87 -8.77 8.58
C SER A 55 10.56 -9.52 8.85
N GLN A 56 9.75 -9.08 9.82
CA GLN A 56 8.42 -9.62 10.05
C GLN A 56 7.49 -9.39 8.85
N LEU A 57 7.56 -8.21 8.22
CA LEU A 57 6.76 -7.91 7.03
C LEU A 57 7.13 -8.85 5.88
N ARG A 58 8.43 -9.07 5.63
CA ARG A 58 8.89 -10.04 4.63
C ARG A 58 8.33 -11.43 4.92
N GLU A 59 8.48 -11.89 6.15
CA GLU A 59 7.99 -13.21 6.56
C GLU A 59 6.47 -13.33 6.37
N LEU A 60 5.69 -12.34 6.79
CA LEU A 60 4.24 -12.32 6.62
C LEU A 60 3.86 -12.30 5.14
N THR A 61 4.54 -11.50 4.32
CA THR A 61 4.38 -11.45 2.85
C THR A 61 4.60 -12.82 2.22
N GLU A 62 5.72 -13.49 2.51
CA GLU A 62 6.04 -14.81 1.93
C GLU A 62 5.10 -15.92 2.42
N ARG A 63 4.70 -15.90 3.70
CA ARG A 63 3.76 -16.88 4.28
C ARG A 63 2.35 -16.70 3.75
N PHE A 64 1.89 -15.46 3.67
CA PHE A 64 0.59 -15.12 3.11
C PHE A 64 0.53 -15.49 1.63
N ALA A 65 1.58 -15.15 0.87
CA ALA A 65 1.69 -15.51 -0.55
C ALA A 65 1.63 -17.04 -0.76
N HIS A 66 2.35 -17.80 0.05
CA HIS A 66 2.28 -19.27 0.03
C HIS A 66 0.86 -19.77 0.32
N GLY A 67 0.22 -19.23 1.36
CA GLY A 67 -1.13 -19.62 1.76
C GLY A 67 -2.14 -19.38 0.64
N ILE A 68 -2.19 -18.19 0.06
CA ILE A 68 -3.19 -17.90 -0.98
C ILE A 68 -2.93 -18.65 -2.29
N ARG A 69 -1.66 -18.89 -2.64
CA ARG A 69 -1.32 -19.69 -3.81
C ARG A 69 -1.73 -21.15 -3.65
N THR A 70 -1.48 -21.74 -2.48
CA THR A 70 -1.78 -23.16 -2.23
C THR A 70 -3.25 -23.44 -1.95
N LEU A 71 -3.93 -22.53 -1.24
CA LEU A 71 -5.33 -22.73 -0.80
C LEU A 71 -6.37 -22.23 -1.82
N TYR A 72 -6.00 -21.24 -2.63
CA TYR A 72 -6.92 -20.58 -3.56
C TYR A 72 -6.38 -20.51 -5.01
N GLY A 73 -5.18 -21.02 -5.27
CA GLY A 73 -4.61 -21.07 -6.62
C GLY A 73 -4.02 -19.76 -7.13
N ILE A 74 -3.95 -18.70 -6.32
CA ILE A 74 -3.52 -17.37 -6.75
C ILE A 74 -2.10 -17.41 -7.33
N GLY A 75 -2.00 -17.03 -8.62
CA GLY A 75 -0.80 -17.00 -9.43
C GLY A 75 -0.13 -18.36 -9.62
N ALA A 76 -0.88 -19.47 -9.47
CA ALA A 76 -0.38 -20.82 -9.69
C ALA A 76 -0.27 -21.17 -11.18
N GLN A 77 -1.09 -20.54 -12.04
CA GLN A 77 -1.08 -20.77 -13.50
C GLN A 77 -0.26 -19.73 -14.28
N GLY A 78 0.22 -18.69 -13.59
CA GLY A 78 0.97 -17.59 -14.19
C GLY A 78 0.71 -16.29 -13.43
N PRO A 79 1.55 -15.26 -13.64
CA PRO A 79 1.32 -13.96 -13.03
C PRO A 79 0.19 -13.20 -13.75
N ASN A 80 -0.30 -12.13 -13.13
CA ASN A 80 -1.17 -11.08 -13.72
C ASN A 80 -2.65 -11.45 -13.95
N GLU A 81 -3.05 -12.69 -13.74
CA GLU A 81 -4.43 -13.14 -14.04
C GLU A 81 -5.35 -13.12 -12.81
N ASP A 82 -4.84 -13.61 -11.68
CA ASP A 82 -5.66 -13.82 -10.49
C ASP A 82 -5.79 -12.54 -9.66
N VAL A 83 -6.96 -11.89 -9.77
CA VAL A 83 -7.26 -10.70 -8.97
C VAL A 83 -7.74 -11.10 -7.57
N VAL A 84 -7.17 -10.46 -6.56
CA VAL A 84 -7.60 -10.52 -5.16
C VAL A 84 -8.24 -9.20 -4.79
N THR A 85 -9.54 -9.21 -4.52
CA THR A 85 -10.27 -8.03 -4.08
C THR A 85 -10.10 -7.83 -2.58
N THR A 86 -9.70 -6.63 -2.16
CA THR A 86 -9.52 -6.31 -0.73
C THR A 86 -10.44 -5.18 -0.31
N ILE A 87 -11.10 -5.29 0.84
CA ILE A 87 -11.83 -4.20 1.49
C ILE A 87 -11.30 -4.04 2.91
N THR A 88 -10.23 -3.25 3.02
CA THR A 88 -9.45 -3.10 4.25
C THR A 88 -9.19 -1.64 4.56
N TYR A 89 -9.02 -1.32 5.84
CA TYR A 89 -8.70 0.02 6.29
C TYR A 89 -7.98 -0.01 7.63
N GLY A 90 -6.97 0.86 7.79
CA GLY A 90 -6.43 1.21 9.10
C GLY A 90 -5.81 0.06 9.90
N GLN A 91 -5.22 -0.93 9.23
CA GLN A 91 -4.70 -2.16 9.87
C GLN A 91 -3.24 -2.42 9.49
N VAL A 92 -2.45 -2.89 10.47
CA VAL A 92 -1.01 -3.15 10.26
C VAL A 92 -0.74 -4.33 9.31
N LEU A 93 -1.69 -5.25 9.10
CA LEU A 93 -1.54 -6.37 8.15
C LEU A 93 -1.82 -6.01 6.69
N ALA A 94 -2.39 -4.83 6.40
CA ALA A 94 -2.67 -4.39 5.03
C ALA A 94 -1.46 -4.49 4.08
N PRO A 95 -0.22 -4.14 4.50
CA PRO A 95 0.98 -4.32 3.70
C PRO A 95 1.35 -5.77 3.41
N ALA A 96 1.22 -6.66 4.39
CA ALA A 96 1.45 -8.08 4.17
C ALA A 96 0.46 -8.66 3.15
N ILE A 97 -0.81 -8.25 3.21
CA ILE A 97 -1.85 -8.65 2.25
C ILE A 97 -1.52 -8.16 0.84
N TYR A 98 -1.19 -6.88 0.70
CA TYR A 98 -0.89 -6.28 -0.59
C TYR A 98 0.37 -6.90 -1.22
N PHE A 99 1.49 -6.88 -0.49
CA PHE A 99 2.76 -7.41 -1.00
C PHE A 99 2.72 -8.92 -1.17
N GLY A 100 2.00 -9.66 -0.31
CA GLY A 100 1.88 -11.11 -0.45
C GLY A 100 0.98 -11.53 -1.60
N THR A 101 -0.05 -10.74 -1.95
CA THR A 101 -0.80 -10.93 -3.21
C THR A 101 0.15 -10.84 -4.41
N ILE A 102 1.00 -9.82 -4.46
CA ILE A 102 1.99 -9.63 -5.54
C ILE A 102 3.03 -10.75 -5.52
N ALA A 103 3.54 -11.13 -4.35
CA ALA A 103 4.51 -12.22 -4.20
C ALA A 103 3.95 -13.57 -4.66
N ALA A 104 2.64 -13.78 -4.51
CA ALA A 104 1.92 -14.93 -5.04
C ALA A 104 1.66 -14.83 -6.55
N GLY A 105 2.10 -13.78 -7.24
CA GLY A 105 1.84 -13.56 -8.67
C GLY A 105 0.43 -13.05 -8.98
N GLY A 106 -0.38 -12.75 -7.97
CA GLY A 106 -1.72 -12.20 -8.13
C GLY A 106 -1.72 -10.69 -8.29
N VAL A 107 -2.91 -10.15 -8.57
CA VAL A 107 -3.17 -8.72 -8.76
C VAL A 107 -4.00 -8.19 -7.60
N SER A 108 -3.51 -7.16 -6.89
CA SER A 108 -4.28 -6.55 -5.81
C SER A 108 -5.31 -5.55 -6.35
N SER A 109 -6.57 -5.66 -5.94
CA SER A 109 -7.64 -4.71 -6.27
C SER A 109 -8.36 -4.26 -5.01
N ALA A 110 -8.03 -3.07 -4.49
CA ALA A 110 -8.63 -2.57 -3.25
C ALA A 110 -9.92 -1.80 -3.52
N ALA A 111 -10.99 -2.16 -2.80
CA ALA A 111 -12.27 -1.47 -2.75
C ALA A 111 -12.26 -0.41 -1.63
N SER A 112 -13.11 0.61 -1.76
CA SER A 112 -13.25 1.61 -0.71
C SER A 112 -13.78 0.94 0.57
N PRO A 113 -13.31 1.33 1.76
CA PRO A 113 -13.93 0.92 3.02
C PRO A 113 -15.39 1.40 3.14
N SER A 114 -15.76 2.42 2.38
CA SER A 114 -17.14 2.91 2.29
C SER A 114 -17.98 2.21 1.22
N SER A 115 -17.43 1.21 0.52
CA SER A 115 -18.14 0.54 -0.57
C SER A 115 -19.36 -0.22 -0.04
N THR A 116 -20.47 -0.04 -0.73
CA THR A 116 -21.71 -0.80 -0.54
C THR A 116 -21.60 -2.18 -1.20
N VAL A 117 -22.52 -3.10 -0.87
CA VAL A 117 -22.56 -4.44 -1.47
C VAL A 117 -22.65 -4.38 -3.02
N PRO A 118 -23.55 -3.59 -3.65
CA PRO A 118 -23.59 -3.51 -5.11
C PRO A 118 -22.31 -2.97 -5.75
N GLU A 119 -21.63 -2.05 -5.09
CA GLU A 119 -20.35 -1.51 -5.59
C GLU A 119 -19.24 -2.56 -5.50
N LEU A 120 -19.19 -3.34 -4.42
CA LEU A 120 -18.23 -4.42 -4.25
C LEU A 120 -18.49 -5.56 -5.23
N ILE A 121 -19.76 -5.96 -5.44
CA ILE A 121 -20.16 -6.95 -6.46
C ILE A 121 -19.63 -6.52 -7.83
N ARG A 122 -19.92 -5.28 -8.24
CA ARG A 122 -19.48 -4.77 -9.54
C ARG A 122 -17.96 -4.86 -9.70
N GLN A 123 -17.21 -4.49 -8.66
CA GLN A 123 -15.74 -4.56 -8.68
C GLN A 123 -15.24 -6.01 -8.79
N VAL A 124 -15.83 -6.93 -8.02
CA VAL A 124 -15.51 -8.37 -8.03
C VAL A 124 -15.81 -8.98 -9.40
N GLU A 125 -16.98 -8.73 -9.97
CA GLU A 125 -17.39 -9.24 -11.29
C GLU A 125 -16.50 -8.68 -12.41
N THR A 126 -16.23 -7.36 -12.39
CA THR A 126 -15.43 -6.70 -13.42
C THR A 126 -14.00 -7.23 -13.45
N THR A 127 -13.45 -7.56 -12.28
CA THR A 127 -12.09 -8.13 -12.15
C THR A 127 -12.07 -9.65 -12.16
N ARG A 128 -13.23 -10.31 -12.16
CA ARG A 128 -13.39 -11.76 -12.04
C ARG A 128 -12.67 -12.33 -10.81
N SER A 129 -12.55 -11.52 -9.75
CA SER A 129 -11.87 -11.88 -8.52
C SER A 129 -12.53 -13.08 -7.86
N GLN A 130 -11.76 -14.11 -7.51
CA GLN A 130 -12.26 -15.32 -6.85
C GLN A 130 -11.93 -15.38 -5.34
N LEU A 131 -11.11 -14.45 -4.85
CA LEU A 131 -10.74 -14.31 -3.45
C LEU A 131 -11.07 -12.88 -2.97
N ILE A 132 -11.83 -12.78 -1.88
CA ILE A 132 -12.15 -11.49 -1.24
C ILE A 132 -11.50 -11.48 0.15
N ILE A 133 -10.74 -10.43 0.45
CA ILE A 133 -10.14 -10.22 1.76
C ILE A 133 -10.75 -8.98 2.39
N CYS A 134 -11.26 -9.09 3.60
CA CYS A 134 -11.90 -8.00 4.30
C CYS A 134 -11.35 -7.87 5.72
N VAL A 135 -11.51 -6.68 6.32
CA VAL A 135 -11.42 -6.56 7.78
C VAL A 135 -12.72 -7.01 8.43
N LYS A 136 -12.70 -7.33 9.72
CA LYS A 136 -13.85 -7.82 10.47
C LYS A 136 -15.10 -6.95 10.31
N GLU A 137 -14.93 -5.65 10.27
CA GLU A 137 -15.99 -4.64 10.13
C GLU A 137 -16.70 -4.69 8.76
N HIS A 138 -16.04 -5.25 7.74
CA HIS A 138 -16.58 -5.39 6.39
C HIS A 138 -16.92 -6.84 6.02
N LYS A 139 -16.91 -7.75 7.00
CA LYS A 139 -17.22 -9.18 6.80
C LYS A 139 -18.59 -9.38 6.14
N ASP A 140 -19.62 -8.71 6.64
CA ASP A 140 -20.99 -8.93 6.15
C ASP A 140 -21.15 -8.45 4.70
N VAL A 141 -20.59 -7.27 4.38
CA VAL A 141 -20.55 -6.73 3.01
C VAL A 141 -19.81 -7.68 2.05
N ALA A 142 -18.66 -8.19 2.48
CA ALA A 142 -17.87 -9.14 1.68
C ALA A 142 -18.59 -10.48 1.47
N CYS A 143 -19.26 -11.01 2.49
CA CYS A 143 -20.01 -12.25 2.40
C CYS A 143 -21.24 -12.12 1.49
N GLU A 144 -21.96 -11.01 1.56
CA GLU A 144 -23.11 -10.76 0.70
C GLU A 144 -22.70 -10.59 -0.77
N ALA A 145 -21.61 -9.86 -1.03
CA ALA A 145 -21.05 -9.73 -2.36
C ALA A 145 -20.57 -11.09 -2.91
N ALA A 146 -19.86 -11.88 -2.10
CA ALA A 146 -19.39 -13.21 -2.48
C ALA A 146 -20.54 -14.14 -2.87
N LYS A 147 -21.59 -14.22 -2.03
CA LYS A 147 -22.79 -15.03 -2.31
C LYS A 147 -23.44 -14.63 -3.64
N THR A 148 -23.58 -13.33 -3.88
CA THR A 148 -24.21 -12.82 -5.11
C THR A 148 -23.36 -13.14 -6.34
N CYS A 149 -22.04 -13.08 -6.23
CA CYS A 149 -21.11 -13.41 -7.31
C CYS A 149 -20.88 -14.93 -7.49
N GLY A 150 -21.52 -15.79 -6.69
CA GLY A 150 -21.30 -17.23 -6.71
C GLY A 150 -19.93 -17.68 -6.17
N ILE A 151 -19.25 -16.83 -5.39
CA ILE A 151 -17.96 -17.15 -4.76
C ILE A 151 -18.23 -17.90 -3.45
N PRO A 152 -17.61 -19.09 -3.23
CA PRO A 152 -17.75 -19.82 -1.97
C PRO A 152 -17.33 -18.96 -0.78
N LEU A 153 -18.05 -19.04 0.34
CA LEU A 153 -17.72 -18.26 1.54
C LEU A 153 -16.32 -18.59 2.08
N ASP A 154 -15.84 -19.81 1.88
CA ASP A 154 -14.47 -20.19 2.22
C ASP A 154 -13.38 -19.41 1.44
N CYS A 155 -13.75 -18.72 0.35
CA CYS A 155 -12.93 -17.77 -0.39
C CYS A 155 -13.13 -16.31 0.06
N VAL A 156 -13.81 -16.08 1.19
CA VAL A 156 -13.84 -14.81 1.90
C VAL A 156 -12.94 -14.92 3.13
N VAL A 157 -11.84 -14.18 3.13
CA VAL A 157 -10.84 -14.16 4.20
C VAL A 157 -11.01 -12.91 5.05
N VAL A 158 -10.98 -13.08 6.38
CA VAL A 158 -11.09 -11.98 7.34
C VAL A 158 -9.72 -11.72 7.95
N ALA A 159 -9.18 -10.52 7.71
CA ALA A 159 -7.98 -10.02 8.33
C ALA A 159 -8.28 -9.35 9.66
N GLN A 160 -7.54 -9.76 10.69
CA GLN A 160 -7.60 -9.17 12.02
C GLN A 160 -6.18 -8.89 12.49
N SER A 161 -5.90 -7.62 12.78
CA SER A 161 -4.57 -7.15 13.19
C SER A 161 -4.39 -7.02 14.70
N ALA A 162 -5.42 -7.25 15.52
CA ALA A 162 -5.35 -7.20 16.98
C ALA A 162 -6.51 -8.02 17.60
N PRO A 163 -6.35 -8.60 18.81
CA PRO A 163 -5.13 -8.62 19.63
C PRO A 163 -4.05 -9.59 19.12
N LYS A 164 -4.40 -10.47 18.18
CA LYS A 164 -3.47 -11.36 17.47
C LYS A 164 -3.66 -11.19 15.97
N TRP A 165 -2.57 -11.30 15.21
CA TRP A 165 -2.63 -11.34 13.75
C TRP A 165 -3.22 -12.66 13.26
N SER A 166 -4.24 -12.58 12.43
CA SER A 166 -4.86 -13.73 11.78
C SER A 166 -5.47 -13.35 10.44
N LEU A 167 -5.41 -14.25 9.46
CA LEU A 167 -6.09 -14.14 8.19
C LEU A 167 -6.72 -15.49 7.82
N GLY A 168 -7.90 -15.74 8.38
CA GLY A 168 -8.64 -16.98 8.18
C GLY A 168 -9.84 -16.83 7.26
N SER A 169 -10.27 -17.91 6.62
CA SER A 169 -11.55 -17.93 5.91
C SER A 169 -12.71 -17.69 6.88
N VAL A 170 -13.80 -17.12 6.39
CA VAL A 170 -14.97 -16.81 7.21
C VAL A 170 -15.63 -18.04 7.81
N GLU A 171 -15.46 -19.20 7.15
CA GLU A 171 -15.91 -20.52 7.62
C GLU A 171 -14.92 -21.16 8.61
N GLY A 172 -13.75 -20.56 8.82
CA GLY A 172 -12.73 -21.04 9.76
C GLY A 172 -11.99 -22.29 9.29
N SER A 173 -12.15 -22.68 8.02
CA SER A 173 -11.58 -23.92 7.48
C SER A 173 -10.13 -23.75 7.00
N LYS A 174 -9.73 -22.50 6.69
CA LYS A 174 -8.43 -22.16 6.12
C LYS A 174 -7.77 -21.01 6.88
N GLU A 175 -6.46 -21.11 7.11
CA GLU A 175 -5.61 -20.02 7.60
C GLU A 175 -4.58 -19.68 6.51
N THR A 176 -4.52 -18.43 6.11
CA THR A 176 -3.70 -18.00 4.96
C THR A 176 -2.28 -17.60 5.37
N ILE A 177 -2.03 -17.32 6.65
CA ILE A 177 -0.66 -17.21 7.14
C ILE A 177 -0.07 -18.62 7.28
N SER A 178 0.57 -19.09 6.21
CA SER A 178 1.11 -20.45 6.15
C SER A 178 2.31 -20.66 7.09
N PRO A 179 2.55 -21.90 7.59
CA PRO A 179 3.83 -22.27 8.20
C PRO A 179 4.99 -22.26 7.19
N GLN A 180 4.70 -22.45 5.90
CA GLN A 180 5.67 -22.42 4.82
C GLN A 180 5.77 -21.03 4.20
N ARG A 181 6.86 -20.78 3.48
CA ARG A 181 7.14 -19.49 2.85
C ARG A 181 7.28 -19.66 1.35
N LEU A 182 6.70 -18.71 0.60
CA LEU A 182 6.90 -18.59 -0.83
C LEU A 182 7.75 -17.34 -1.08
N LYS A 183 9.01 -17.53 -1.48
CA LYS A 183 9.82 -16.44 -1.99
C LYS A 183 9.25 -15.98 -3.33
N TRP A 184 9.08 -14.67 -3.50
CA TRP A 184 8.60 -14.12 -4.76
C TRP A 184 9.66 -14.28 -5.86
N GLU A 185 9.19 -14.29 -7.10
CA GLU A 185 10.08 -14.24 -8.26
C GLU A 185 10.69 -12.84 -8.38
N ARG A 186 12.02 -12.76 -8.44
CA ARG A 186 12.70 -11.49 -8.76
C ARG A 186 12.65 -11.24 -10.26
N ILE A 187 12.06 -10.12 -10.67
CA ILE A 187 11.94 -9.73 -12.08
C ILE A 187 12.89 -8.56 -12.35
N ILE A 188 13.76 -8.74 -13.35
CA ILE A 188 14.70 -7.71 -13.83
C ILE A 188 14.60 -7.46 -15.33
N ASP A 189 13.77 -8.23 -16.03
CA ASP A 189 13.51 -8.02 -17.45
C ASP A 189 12.57 -6.82 -17.63
N ALA A 190 13.05 -5.77 -18.31
CA ALA A 190 12.33 -4.52 -18.49
C ALA A 190 10.94 -4.71 -19.10
N LYS A 191 10.82 -5.59 -20.11
CA LYS A 191 9.54 -5.86 -20.77
C LYS A 191 8.56 -6.55 -19.82
N LYS A 192 9.01 -7.57 -19.08
CA LYS A 192 8.20 -8.25 -18.06
C LYS A 192 7.76 -7.27 -16.97
N LEU A 193 8.62 -6.33 -16.55
CA LEU A 193 8.25 -5.30 -15.57
C LEU A 193 7.14 -4.36 -16.05
N ASP A 194 7.17 -4.01 -17.35
CA ASP A 194 6.16 -3.15 -17.97
C ASP A 194 4.82 -3.87 -18.12
N GLU A 195 4.85 -5.16 -18.49
CA GLU A 195 3.66 -5.98 -18.77
C GLU A 195 3.05 -6.64 -17.52
N SER A 196 3.77 -6.70 -16.40
CA SER A 196 3.30 -7.37 -15.17
C SER A 196 2.31 -6.52 -14.40
N LEU A 197 1.01 -6.77 -14.58
CA LEU A 197 -0.07 -6.18 -13.81
C LEU A 197 -0.03 -6.67 -12.35
N ILE A 198 0.12 -5.74 -11.40
CA ILE A 198 0.19 -6.06 -9.97
C ILE A 198 -0.86 -5.36 -9.13
N THR A 199 -1.47 -4.30 -9.66
CA THR A 199 -2.48 -3.54 -8.94
C THR A 199 -3.54 -3.00 -9.89
N ILE A 200 -4.80 -3.06 -9.47
CA ILE A 200 -5.91 -2.35 -10.08
C ILE A 200 -6.43 -1.33 -9.07
N LEU A 201 -6.39 -0.04 -9.43
CA LEU A 201 -7.00 1.03 -8.64
C LEU A 201 -8.26 1.53 -9.33
N TRP A 202 -9.28 1.84 -8.54
CA TRP A 202 -10.56 2.28 -9.07
C TRP A 202 -10.68 3.79 -9.09
N PHE A 203 -10.96 4.32 -10.27
CA PHE A 203 -11.21 5.73 -10.47
C PHE A 203 -12.68 5.96 -10.80
N SER A 204 -13.35 6.80 -10.00
CA SER A 204 -14.77 7.10 -10.17
C SER A 204 -15.08 7.90 -11.43
N GLY A 205 -14.10 8.58 -12.04
CA GLY A 205 -14.34 9.40 -13.22
C GLY A 205 -15.16 10.67 -12.94
N THR A 206 -15.31 11.51 -13.96
CA THR A 206 -16.26 12.62 -13.99
C THR A 206 -17.55 12.26 -14.75
N THR A 207 -17.57 11.13 -15.46
CA THR A 207 -18.74 10.59 -16.17
C THR A 207 -18.72 9.05 -16.18
N GLY A 208 -19.88 8.43 -15.96
CA GLY A 208 -20.08 6.99 -16.11
C GLY A 208 -19.67 6.12 -14.91
N LEU A 209 -19.59 4.81 -15.15
CA LEU A 209 -19.20 3.82 -14.15
C LEU A 209 -17.70 3.91 -13.83
N PRO A 210 -17.27 3.58 -12.59
CA PRO A 210 -15.85 3.56 -12.22
C PRO A 210 -15.04 2.65 -13.14
N LYS A 211 -13.81 3.07 -13.45
CA LYS A 211 -12.88 2.35 -14.32
C LYS A 211 -11.69 1.84 -13.50
N GLY A 212 -11.27 0.61 -13.78
CA GLY A 212 -10.05 0.03 -13.21
C GLY A 212 -8.82 0.54 -13.96
N VAL A 213 -7.87 1.13 -13.22
CA VAL A 213 -6.56 1.55 -13.72
C VAL A 213 -5.58 0.42 -13.45
N MET A 214 -5.06 -0.17 -14.53
CA MET A 214 -4.06 -1.23 -14.48
C MET A 214 -2.67 -0.64 -14.20
N ILE A 215 -2.00 -1.15 -13.17
CA ILE A 215 -0.72 -0.64 -12.70
C ILE A 215 0.29 -1.79 -12.66
N SER A 216 1.40 -1.62 -13.38
CA SER A 216 2.47 -2.60 -13.44
C SER A 216 3.57 -2.39 -12.41
N HIS A 217 4.50 -3.35 -12.30
CA HIS A 217 5.72 -3.17 -11.52
C HIS A 217 6.46 -1.89 -11.92
N ARG A 218 6.65 -1.66 -13.23
CA ARG A 218 7.34 -0.46 -13.73
C ARG A 218 6.67 0.82 -13.25
N ASN A 219 5.33 0.89 -13.26
CA ASN A 219 4.62 2.10 -12.85
C ASN A 219 4.92 2.48 -11.39
N LEU A 220 4.80 1.52 -10.47
CA LEU A 220 5.04 1.80 -9.04
C LEU A 220 6.53 2.01 -8.74
N VAL A 221 7.43 1.32 -9.44
CA VAL A 221 8.88 1.56 -9.33
C VAL A 221 9.23 2.96 -9.82
N ALA A 222 8.68 3.40 -10.96
CA ALA A 222 8.86 4.74 -11.48
C ALA A 222 8.38 5.81 -10.49
N GLU A 223 7.15 5.67 -9.97
CA GLU A 223 6.59 6.60 -8.98
C GLU A 223 7.46 6.66 -7.71
N THR A 224 7.89 5.51 -7.20
CA THR A 224 8.73 5.41 -6.00
C THR A 224 10.12 6.01 -6.21
N TYR A 225 10.74 5.74 -7.35
CA TYR A 225 12.10 6.16 -7.63
C TYR A 225 12.18 7.65 -7.97
N ILE A 226 11.32 8.12 -8.89
CA ILE A 226 11.33 9.51 -9.38
C ILE A 226 11.06 10.51 -8.26
N THR A 227 10.11 10.22 -7.37
CA THR A 227 9.69 11.14 -6.31
C THR A 227 10.80 11.49 -5.32
N VAL A 228 11.84 10.65 -5.20
CA VAL A 228 12.99 10.92 -4.33
C VAL A 228 14.19 11.51 -5.07
N LEU A 229 14.19 11.55 -6.40
CA LEU A 229 15.36 11.97 -7.18
C LEU A 229 15.78 13.40 -6.90
N THR A 230 14.82 14.33 -6.81
CA THR A 230 15.10 15.73 -6.47
C THR A 230 15.79 15.85 -5.11
N MET A 231 15.31 15.10 -4.10
CA MET A 231 15.92 15.08 -2.78
C MET A 231 17.33 14.47 -2.83
N ARG A 232 17.54 13.37 -3.57
CA ARG A 232 18.86 12.76 -3.74
C ARG A 232 19.86 13.70 -4.40
N HIS A 233 19.44 14.39 -5.46
CA HIS A 233 20.27 15.36 -6.16
C HIS A 233 20.66 16.52 -5.24
N TRP A 234 19.71 17.04 -4.46
CA TRP A 234 19.99 18.06 -3.46
C TRP A 234 20.97 17.58 -2.39
N VAL A 235 20.75 16.39 -1.82
CA VAL A 235 21.66 15.79 -0.82
C VAL A 235 23.07 15.62 -1.39
N ALA A 236 23.19 15.10 -2.61
CA ALA A 236 24.48 14.91 -3.27
C ALA A 236 25.19 16.24 -3.50
N ALA A 237 24.47 17.27 -3.96
CA ALA A 237 25.01 18.61 -4.19
C ALA A 237 25.49 19.27 -2.88
N GLU A 238 24.73 19.16 -1.80
CA GLU A 238 25.12 19.69 -0.49
C GLU A 238 26.31 18.93 0.11
N THR A 239 26.32 17.60 -0.03
CA THR A 239 27.45 16.77 0.42
C THR A 239 28.73 17.13 -0.35
N ALA A 240 28.63 17.37 -1.67
CA ALA A 240 29.77 17.80 -2.48
C ALA A 240 30.34 19.17 -2.08
N LYS A 241 29.52 20.04 -1.46
CA LYS A 241 29.96 21.31 -0.86
C LYS A 241 30.60 21.13 0.53
N GLY A 242 30.64 19.92 1.06
CA GLY A 242 31.10 19.62 2.41
C GLY A 242 30.05 19.84 3.50
N ASN A 243 28.79 20.08 3.14
CA ASN A 243 27.71 20.26 4.11
C ASN A 243 27.20 18.90 4.61
N ALA A 244 27.05 18.77 5.93
CA ALA A 244 26.42 17.60 6.52
C ALA A 244 24.89 17.68 6.33
N VAL A 245 24.33 16.79 5.52
CA VAL A 245 22.88 16.72 5.30
C VAL A 245 22.25 15.69 6.22
N LYS A 246 21.56 16.16 7.26
CA LYS A 246 20.73 15.28 8.11
C LYS A 246 19.31 15.26 7.57
N LEU A 247 18.96 14.18 6.89
CA LEU A 247 17.58 13.97 6.48
C LEU A 247 16.73 13.62 7.70
N PRO A 248 15.54 14.20 7.79
CA PRO A 248 14.66 13.89 8.89
C PRO A 248 14.16 12.44 8.88
N GLU A 249 13.70 11.97 10.03
CA GLU A 249 12.99 10.70 10.11
C GLU A 249 11.64 10.80 9.40
N TYR A 250 11.33 9.79 8.58
CA TYR A 250 10.07 9.69 7.88
C TYR A 250 9.03 9.03 8.80
N ARG A 251 8.09 9.82 9.33
CA ARG A 251 6.97 9.33 10.15
C ARG A 251 5.68 9.77 9.48
N ALA A 252 4.83 8.82 9.09
CA ALA A 252 3.57 9.09 8.41
C ALA A 252 2.37 8.55 9.20
N LEU A 253 1.23 9.22 9.04
CA LEU A 253 -0.04 8.79 9.61
C LEU A 253 -0.92 8.24 8.49
N ALA A 254 -1.28 6.96 8.58
CA ALA A 254 -2.12 6.30 7.61
C ALA A 254 -3.59 6.38 8.02
N HIS A 255 -4.28 7.38 7.47
CA HIS A 255 -5.74 7.58 7.58
C HIS A 255 -6.45 7.55 6.22
N LEU A 256 -5.70 7.40 5.12
CA LEU A 256 -6.25 7.31 3.77
C LEU A 256 -6.49 5.85 3.38
N PRO A 257 -7.55 5.54 2.62
CA PRO A 257 -7.80 4.19 2.15
C PRO A 257 -6.77 3.77 1.10
N ILE A 258 -6.34 2.50 1.16
CA ILE A 258 -5.39 1.92 0.20
C ILE A 258 -6.03 1.61 -1.16
N SER A 259 -7.35 1.78 -1.29
CA SER A 259 -8.09 1.71 -2.56
C SER A 259 -7.82 2.88 -3.49
N HIS A 260 -7.03 3.85 -3.05
CA HIS A 260 -6.57 4.99 -3.83
C HIS A 260 -5.05 5.11 -3.73
N ILE A 261 -4.39 5.60 -4.78
CA ILE A 261 -2.92 5.70 -4.84
C ILE A 261 -2.35 6.51 -3.68
N ALA A 262 -3.09 7.53 -3.23
CA ALA A 262 -2.76 8.32 -2.04
C ALA A 262 -2.48 7.47 -0.78
N GLY A 263 -3.35 6.49 -0.50
CA GLY A 263 -3.17 5.58 0.63
C GLY A 263 -2.14 4.51 0.32
N LEU A 264 -2.24 3.87 -0.84
CA LEU A 264 -1.32 2.79 -1.22
C LEU A 264 0.13 3.26 -1.29
N PHE A 265 0.41 4.28 -2.10
CA PHE A 265 1.74 4.84 -2.25
C PHE A 265 2.17 5.60 -0.99
N GLY A 266 1.36 6.57 -0.54
CA GLY A 266 1.74 7.49 0.53
C GLY A 266 1.85 6.85 1.92
N CYS A 267 1.11 5.77 2.19
CA CYS A 267 1.09 5.10 3.48
C CYS A 267 1.79 3.74 3.50
N MET A 268 2.14 3.14 2.35
CA MET A 268 2.82 1.84 2.34
C MET A 268 4.14 1.87 1.59
N ILE A 269 4.12 2.24 0.31
CA ILE A 269 5.28 2.12 -0.57
C ILE A 269 6.33 3.19 -0.26
N ALA A 270 5.94 4.48 -0.29
CA ALA A 270 6.86 5.58 -0.10
C ALA A 270 7.50 5.61 1.30
N PRO A 271 6.77 5.38 2.41
CA PRO A 271 7.38 5.30 3.73
C PRO A 271 8.36 4.14 3.83
N PHE A 272 8.01 2.94 3.35
CA PHE A 272 8.91 1.80 3.36
C PHE A 272 10.20 2.12 2.59
N TYR A 273 10.08 2.59 1.34
CA TYR A 273 11.25 2.94 0.54
C TYR A 273 12.16 4.00 1.20
N ASN A 274 11.60 4.90 2.01
CA ASN A 274 12.33 5.98 2.67
C ASN A 274 12.74 5.68 4.13
N ASN A 275 12.75 4.41 4.55
CA ASN A 275 13.06 4.02 5.95
C ASN A 275 12.11 4.65 6.99
N GLY A 276 10.85 4.79 6.61
CA GLY A 276 9.82 5.43 7.40
C GLY A 276 9.02 4.47 8.27
N THR A 277 8.38 5.06 9.28
CA THR A 277 7.42 4.38 10.15
C THR A 277 6.03 4.96 9.92
N VAL A 278 5.05 4.08 9.76
CA VAL A 278 3.66 4.42 9.44
C VAL A 278 2.78 4.03 10.60
N PHE A 279 2.02 4.99 11.10
CA PHE A 279 1.06 4.80 12.18
C PHE A 279 -0.34 4.66 11.58
N TRP A 280 -0.96 3.49 11.70
CA TRP A 280 -2.26 3.18 11.13
C TRP A 280 -3.39 3.63 12.03
N MET A 281 -4.30 4.42 11.47
CA MET A 281 -5.55 4.79 12.12
C MET A 281 -6.68 3.87 11.63
N GLN A 282 -7.27 3.10 12.56
CA GLN A 282 -8.44 2.26 12.27
C GLN A 282 -9.66 3.04 11.76
N GLN A 283 -9.80 4.31 12.15
CA GLN A 283 -10.85 5.18 11.65
C GLN A 283 -10.38 6.63 11.71
N TYR A 284 -10.60 7.36 10.61
CA TYR A 284 -10.43 8.81 10.63
C TYR A 284 -11.47 9.45 11.54
N LYS A 285 -11.00 10.04 12.65
CA LYS A 285 -11.74 10.98 13.49
C LYS A 285 -10.83 12.16 13.75
N TRP A 286 -11.35 13.37 13.63
CA TRP A 286 -10.52 14.58 13.67
C TRP A 286 -9.70 14.71 14.96
N GLU A 287 -10.33 14.46 16.10
CA GLU A 287 -9.72 14.58 17.41
C GLU A 287 -8.61 13.54 17.58
N LYS A 288 -8.86 12.30 17.13
CA LYS A 288 -7.85 11.22 17.13
C LYS A 288 -6.72 11.50 16.13
N PHE A 289 -7.04 12.11 14.99
CA PHE A 289 -6.05 12.51 13.99
C PHE A 289 -5.06 13.50 14.61
N LEU A 290 -5.54 14.61 15.19
CA LEU A 290 -4.67 15.59 15.85
C LEU A 290 -3.88 14.97 17.01
N LEU A 291 -4.52 14.11 17.82
CA LEU A 291 -3.85 13.39 18.90
C LEU A 291 -2.69 12.53 18.38
N ASN A 292 -2.91 11.74 17.33
CA ASN A 292 -1.89 10.88 16.75
C ASN A 292 -0.79 11.67 16.05
N MET A 293 -1.14 12.77 15.36
CA MET A 293 -0.17 13.70 14.76
C MET A 293 0.83 14.19 15.81
N LYS A 294 0.31 14.63 16.97
CA LYS A 294 1.13 15.10 18.10
C LYS A 294 1.90 13.96 18.78
N ARG A 295 1.20 12.87 19.14
CA ARG A 295 1.75 11.74 19.92
C ARG A 295 2.93 11.08 19.23
N HIS A 296 2.81 10.89 17.92
CA HIS A 296 3.82 10.20 17.10
C HIS A 296 4.72 11.17 16.34
N GLU A 297 4.55 12.48 16.59
CA GLU A 297 5.30 13.58 15.98
C GLU A 297 5.44 13.40 14.46
N ILE A 298 4.31 13.20 13.79
CA ILE A 298 4.25 12.88 12.37
C ILE A 298 4.98 13.97 11.56
N THR A 299 5.82 13.53 10.65
CA THR A 299 6.74 14.40 9.90
C THR A 299 6.40 14.52 8.43
N MET A 300 5.69 13.52 7.89
CA MET A 300 5.20 13.50 6.52
C MET A 300 3.69 13.30 6.54
N LEU A 301 2.95 14.31 6.12
CA LEU A 301 1.49 14.27 6.02
C LEU A 301 1.06 14.21 4.56
N PHE A 302 0.63 13.04 4.10
CA PHE A 302 -0.07 12.90 2.82
C PHE A 302 -1.58 12.87 3.10
N THR A 303 -2.32 13.91 2.70
CA THR A 303 -3.75 14.03 3.02
C THR A 303 -4.57 14.78 1.95
N MET A 304 -5.89 14.76 2.10
CA MET A 304 -6.83 15.40 1.19
C MET A 304 -6.88 16.93 1.39
N PRO A 305 -7.19 17.72 0.34
CA PRO A 305 -7.33 19.18 0.44
C PRO A 305 -8.27 19.65 1.56
N THR A 306 -9.35 18.91 1.81
CA THR A 306 -10.32 19.22 2.88
C THR A 306 -9.71 19.12 4.28
N VAL A 307 -8.73 18.22 4.48
CA VAL A 307 -8.02 18.09 5.75
C VAL A 307 -7.05 19.26 5.93
N TYR A 308 -6.32 19.66 4.88
CA TYR A 308 -5.48 20.86 4.92
C TYR A 308 -6.29 22.12 5.24
N LEU A 309 -7.45 22.30 4.60
CA LEU A 309 -8.36 23.41 4.88
C LEU A 309 -8.87 23.40 6.33
N ARG A 310 -9.13 22.21 6.88
CA ARG A 310 -9.56 22.09 8.28
C ARG A 310 -8.41 22.43 9.24
N ILE A 311 -7.18 21.99 8.95
CA ILE A 311 -5.98 22.38 9.71
C ILE A 311 -5.83 23.90 9.70
N SER A 312 -5.91 24.55 8.53
CA SER A 312 -5.72 26.00 8.42
C SER A 312 -6.80 26.82 9.14
N LYS A 313 -7.96 26.23 9.42
CA LYS A 313 -9.08 26.87 10.12
C LYS A 313 -9.18 26.50 11.60
N THR A 314 -8.30 25.64 12.11
CA THR A 314 -8.33 25.16 13.50
C THR A 314 -7.03 25.57 14.20
N PRO A 315 -7.03 26.66 15.00
CA PRO A 315 -5.81 27.15 15.66
C PRO A 315 -5.08 26.07 16.48
N GLU A 316 -5.82 25.20 17.16
CA GLU A 316 -5.28 24.11 17.97
C GLU A 316 -4.56 23.04 17.15
N ALA A 317 -4.83 22.94 15.84
CA ALA A 317 -4.18 21.99 14.96
C ALA A 317 -2.71 22.36 14.67
N ALA A 318 -2.33 23.64 14.79
CA ALA A 318 -0.97 24.11 14.52
C ALA A 318 0.07 23.37 15.38
N GLU A 319 -0.23 23.21 16.67
CA GLU A 319 0.62 22.47 17.61
C GLU A 319 0.69 20.97 17.28
N ALA A 320 -0.39 20.39 16.79
CA ALA A 320 -0.43 18.97 16.43
C ALA A 320 0.39 18.64 15.17
N VAL A 321 0.47 19.58 14.22
CA VAL A 321 1.18 19.39 12.94
C VAL A 321 2.57 20.02 12.90
N ARG A 322 3.05 20.56 14.02
CA ARG A 322 4.34 21.28 14.10
C ARG A 322 5.56 20.48 13.62
N SER A 323 5.47 19.15 13.69
CA SER A 323 6.55 18.24 13.30
C SER A 323 6.57 17.93 11.80
N VAL A 324 5.52 18.31 11.06
CA VAL A 324 5.40 18.07 9.61
C VAL A 324 6.35 19.01 8.87
N TYR A 325 7.18 18.46 7.99
CA TYR A 325 8.08 19.27 7.18
C TYR A 325 7.31 20.18 6.21
N SER A 326 7.73 21.43 6.16
CA SER A 326 7.38 22.42 5.13
C SER A 326 8.45 22.48 4.06
#